data_AF-A0A8T4S3Y5-F1
#
_entry.id   AF-A0A8T4S3Y5-F1
#
_cell.length_a   1.000
_cell.length_b   1.000
_cell.length_c   1.000
_cell.angle_alpha   90.00
_cell.angle_beta   90.00
_cell.angle_gamma   90.00
#
_symmetry.space_group_name_H-M   'P 1'
#
loop_
_entity.id
_entity.type
_entity.pdbx_description
1 polymer ?
#
loop_
_entity_poly.entity_id
_entity_poly.type
_entity_poly.pdbx_seq_one_letter_code
_entity_poly.pdbx_strand_id
1 'polypeptide(L)'
;MVLEFIPALVLTPIIGLYELFLIHHDENFRGSHWIGHGLSTFVTILIGLLIVFNVPYFLELTNLASKSSWLANVWIVRSLIGLIILIRIHAQSAVVKTTIGSSKGLKETWFHSLIIVVLIVTAPLYWVLIEPLVKNIIPL
;
A
#
# COMPACT_ATOMS: atom_id res chain seq x y z
N MET A 1 -23.46 -7.30 -1.83
CA MET A 1 -22.23 -6.47 -1.83
C MET A 1 -21.33 -7.04 -2.92
N VAL A 2 -20.78 -6.19 -3.80
CA VAL A 2 -19.83 -6.65 -4.83
C VAL A 2 -18.43 -6.46 -4.26
N LEU A 3 -17.61 -7.51 -4.29
CA LEU A 3 -16.21 -7.44 -3.88
C LEU A 3 -15.35 -7.01 -5.06
N GLU A 4 -14.59 -5.94 -4.87
CA GLU A 4 -13.75 -5.34 -5.88
C GLU A 4 -12.31 -5.84 -5.72
N PHE A 5 -12.04 -7.00 -6.32
CA PHE A 5 -10.70 -7.62 -6.30
C PHE A 5 -9.81 -7.15 -7.43
N ILE A 6 -10.39 -6.92 -8.62
CA ILE A 6 -9.62 -6.56 -9.81
C ILE A 6 -8.83 -5.25 -9.64
N PRO A 7 -9.41 -4.14 -9.14
CA PRO A 7 -8.61 -2.94 -8.93
C PRO A 7 -7.42 -3.19 -8.01
N ALA A 8 -7.58 -3.96 -6.93
CA ALA A 8 -6.46 -4.30 -6.05
C ALA A 8 -5.39 -5.11 -6.79
N LEU A 9 -5.77 -6.13 -7.57
CA LEU A 9 -4.83 -6.96 -8.33
C LEU A 9 -4.10 -6.21 -9.44
N VAL A 10 -4.75 -5.21 -10.06
CA VAL A 10 -4.13 -4.38 -11.11
C VAL A 10 -3.23 -3.30 -10.50
N LEU A 11 -3.66 -2.65 -9.42
CA LEU A 11 -2.90 -1.55 -8.82
C LEU A 11 -1.73 -2.03 -7.97
N THR A 12 -1.79 -3.25 -7.42
CA THR A 12 -0.67 -3.82 -6.66
C THR A 12 0.62 -3.88 -7.47
N PRO A 13 0.69 -4.44 -8.70
CA PRO A 13 1.92 -4.43 -9.49
C PRO A 13 2.36 -3.02 -9.85
N ILE A 14 1.44 -2.09 -10.11
CA ILE A 14 1.80 -0.71 -10.47
C ILE A 14 2.48 0.00 -9.29
N ILE A 15 1.84 0.01 -8.12
CA ILE A 15 2.37 0.66 -6.91
C ILE A 15 3.58 -0.11 -6.37
N GLY A 16 3.53 -1.43 -6.41
CA GLY A 16 4.60 -2.32 -5.93
C GLY A 16 5.87 -2.21 -6.76
N LEU A 17 5.78 -2.07 -8.09
CA LEU A 17 6.95 -1.80 -8.93
C LEU A 17 7.55 -0.42 -8.66
N TYR A 18 6.71 0.59 -8.44
CA TYR A 18 7.17 1.91 -8.04
C TYR A 18 7.94 1.86 -6.70
N GLU A 19 7.41 1.17 -5.69
CA GLU A 19 8.10 0.99 -4.41
C GLU A 19 9.39 0.17 -4.54
N LEU A 20 9.35 -0.91 -5.33
CA LEU A 20 10.52 -1.74 -5.58
C LEU A 20 11.66 -0.92 -6.20
N PHE A 21 11.34 -0.03 -7.13
CA PHE A 21 12.30 0.89 -7.74
C PHE A 21 12.95 1.81 -6.70
N LEU A 22 12.18 2.34 -5.75
CA LEU A 22 12.68 3.21 -4.69
C LEU A 22 13.55 2.46 -3.68
N ILE A 23 13.10 1.29 -3.21
CA ILE A 23 13.89 0.43 -2.32
C ILE A 23 15.21 0.02 -2.99
N HIS A 24 15.16 -0.33 -4.27
CA HIS A 24 16.34 -0.71 -5.04
C HIS A 24 17.37 0.42 -5.12
N HIS A 25 16.91 1.65 -5.29
CA HIS A 25 17.75 2.85 -5.26
C HIS A 25 18.32 3.12 -3.86
N ASP A 26 17.50 3.01 -2.81
CA ASP A 26 17.90 3.27 -1.42
C ASP A 26 18.93 2.25 -0.88
N GLU A 27 18.83 0.98 -1.29
CA GLU A 27 19.77 -0.08 -0.92
C GLU A 27 21.05 -0.10 -1.80
N ASN A 28 21.27 0.93 -2.64
CA ASN A 28 22.43 1.12 -3.50
C ASN A 28 22.83 -0.14 -4.30
N PHE A 29 21.86 -0.94 -4.75
CA PHE A 29 22.09 -2.13 -5.57
C PHE A 29 22.96 -3.22 -4.90
N ARG A 30 23.21 -3.17 -3.58
CA ARG A 30 24.11 -4.11 -2.90
C ARG A 30 23.36 -5.33 -2.38
N GLY A 31 23.45 -6.43 -3.11
CA GLY A 31 22.92 -7.75 -2.72
C GLY A 31 21.49 -8.00 -3.19
N SER A 32 20.86 -9.07 -2.69
CA SER A 32 19.49 -9.49 -3.04
C SER A 32 18.44 -9.13 -1.98
N HIS A 33 18.82 -8.42 -0.92
CA HIS A 33 17.94 -8.10 0.21
C HIS A 33 16.73 -7.25 -0.21
N TRP A 34 16.94 -6.29 -1.11
CA TRP A 34 15.90 -5.44 -1.70
C TRP A 34 14.76 -6.23 -2.37
N ILE A 35 15.01 -7.43 -2.89
CA ILE A 35 13.97 -8.29 -3.49
C ILE A 35 13.04 -8.81 -2.40
N GLY A 36 13.59 -9.32 -1.31
CA GLY A 36 12.81 -9.78 -0.16
C GLY A 36 12.03 -8.63 0.49
N HIS A 37 12.65 -7.45 0.56
CA HIS A 37 12.01 -6.23 1.04
C HIS A 37 10.80 -5.88 0.16
N GLY A 38 11.03 -5.76 -1.16
CA GLY A 38 10.00 -5.41 -2.12
C GLY A 38 8.84 -6.41 -2.16
N LEU A 39 9.11 -7.72 -2.06
CA LEU A 39 8.06 -8.75 -2.00
C LEU A 39 7.16 -8.62 -0.75
N SER A 40 7.75 -8.41 0.43
CA SER A 40 6.99 -8.17 1.65
C SER A 40 6.15 -6.89 1.56
N THR A 41 6.70 -5.84 0.94
CA THR A 41 5.95 -4.60 0.71
C THR A 41 4.83 -4.80 -0.31
N PHE A 42 5.03 -5.63 -1.34
CA PHE A 42 4.01 -5.99 -2.33
C PHE A 42 2.77 -6.63 -1.69
N VAL A 43 2.98 -7.57 -0.76
CA VAL A 43 1.90 -8.19 0.02
C VAL A 43 1.18 -7.16 0.88
N THR A 44 1.92 -6.24 1.50
CA THR A 44 1.36 -5.15 2.32
C THR A 44 0.48 -4.22 1.47
N ILE A 45 0.94 -3.84 0.27
CA ILE A 45 0.19 -3.04 -0.70
C ILE A 45 -1.09 -3.76 -1.12
N LEU A 46 -1.01 -5.04 -1.47
CA LEU A 46 -2.16 -5.84 -1.89
C LEU A 46 -3.24 -5.88 -0.80
N ILE A 47 -2.85 -6.21 0.44
CA ILE A 47 -3.79 -6.24 1.58
C ILE A 47 -4.42 -4.86 1.78
N GLY A 48 -3.62 -3.80 1.71
CA GLY A 48 -4.11 -2.43 1.83
C GLY A 48 -5.16 -2.08 0.78
N LEU A 49 -4.88 -2.36 -0.49
CA LEU A 49 -5.80 -2.11 -1.60
C LEU A 49 -7.07 -2.94 -1.46
N LEU A 50 -6.96 -4.23 -1.12
CA LEU A 50 -8.13 -5.08 -0.88
C LEU A 50 -9.05 -4.48 0.18
N ILE A 51 -8.51 -3.99 1.29
CA ILE A 51 -9.32 -3.34 2.33
C ILE A 51 -9.88 -2.00 1.83
N VAL A 52 -9.08 -1.17 1.16
CA VAL A 52 -9.50 0.19 0.74
C VAL A 52 -10.63 0.17 -0.32
N PHE A 53 -10.59 -0.79 -1.24
CA PHE A 53 -11.68 -1.00 -2.20
C PHE A 53 -12.90 -1.66 -1.56
N ASN A 54 -12.72 -2.45 -0.51
CA ASN A 54 -13.79 -3.23 0.13
C ASN A 54 -14.09 -2.78 1.56
N VAL A 55 -14.02 -1.47 1.84
CA VAL A 55 -14.27 -0.92 3.20
C VAL A 55 -15.62 -1.36 3.77
N PRO A 56 -16.74 -1.34 3.03
CA PRO A 56 -18.02 -1.83 3.56
C PRO A 56 -17.94 -3.28 4.05
N TYR A 57 -17.31 -4.16 3.27
CA TYR A 57 -17.09 -5.56 3.64
C TYR A 57 -16.18 -5.68 4.87
N PHE A 58 -15.08 -4.93 4.90
CA PHE A 58 -14.15 -4.90 6.02
C PHE A 58 -14.83 -4.46 7.33
N LEU A 59 -15.72 -3.46 7.26
CA LEU A 59 -16.47 -2.98 8.42
C LEU A 59 -17.51 -3.99 8.92
N GLU A 60 -18.14 -4.73 8.03
CA GLU A 60 -19.04 -5.83 8.37
C GLU A 60 -18.27 -6.97 9.06
N LEU A 61 -17.16 -7.40 8.46
CA LEU A 61 -16.32 -8.49 8.97
C LEU A 61 -15.74 -8.19 10.35
N THR A 62 -15.30 -6.95 10.57
CA THR A 62 -14.68 -6.53 11.83
C THR A 62 -15.68 -6.02 12.87
N ASN A 63 -16.93 -5.80 12.46
CA ASN A 63 -17.98 -5.16 13.26
C ASN A 63 -17.54 -3.80 13.86
N LEU A 64 -16.57 -3.11 13.26
CA LEU A 64 -16.03 -1.85 13.77
C LEU A 64 -17.03 -0.69 13.68
N ALA A 65 -17.92 -0.73 12.69
CA ALA A 65 -18.94 0.31 12.51
C ALA A 65 -19.94 0.36 13.68
N SER A 66 -20.19 -0.76 14.37
CA SER A 66 -21.06 -0.76 15.56
C SER A 66 -20.38 -0.21 16.83
N LYS A 67 -19.05 -0.08 16.81
CA LYS A 67 -18.27 0.40 17.95
C LYS A 67 -18.19 1.92 18.03
N SER A 68 -18.26 2.61 16.90
CA SER A 68 -18.21 4.08 16.84
C SER A 68 -18.72 4.60 15.50
N SER A 69 -19.49 5.68 15.53
CA SER A 69 -19.95 6.39 14.32
C SER A 69 -18.81 6.92 13.46
N TRP A 70 -17.66 7.21 14.06
CA TRP A 70 -16.46 7.64 13.33
C TRP A 70 -15.89 6.49 12.48
N LEU A 71 -15.93 5.27 12.99
CA LEU A 71 -15.43 4.08 12.29
C LEU A 71 -16.40 3.62 11.18
N ALA A 72 -17.61 4.15 11.12
CA ALA A 72 -18.51 3.96 9.98
C ALA A 72 -18.13 4.83 8.76
N ASN A 73 -17.27 5.84 8.94
CA ASN A 73 -16.85 6.71 7.84
C ASN A 73 -15.74 6.04 7.01
N VAL A 74 -16.01 5.84 5.72
CA VAL A 74 -15.09 5.18 4.77
C VAL A 74 -13.73 5.86 4.73
N TRP A 75 -13.67 7.20 4.74
CA TRP A 75 -12.40 7.93 4.67
C TRP A 75 -11.57 7.75 5.94
N ILE A 76 -12.22 7.72 7.11
CA ILE A 76 -11.53 7.47 8.38
C ILE A 76 -10.91 6.08 8.35
N VAL A 77 -11.65 5.06 7.93
CA VAL A 77 -11.14 3.68 7.83
C VAL A 77 -9.98 3.59 6.85
N ARG A 78 -10.11 4.19 5.66
CA ARG A 78 -9.02 4.21 4.67
C ARG A 78 -7.77 4.88 5.23
N SER A 79 -7.91 6.04 5.88
CA SER A 79 -6.78 6.73 6.50
C SER A 79 -6.13 5.93 7.63
N LEU A 80 -6.92 5.23 8.46
CA LEU A 80 -6.38 4.37 9.51
C LEU A 80 -5.61 3.18 8.94
N ILE A 81 -6.15 2.52 7.91
CA ILE A 81 -5.44 1.45 7.18
C ILE A 81 -4.17 2.00 6.54
N GLY A 82 -4.24 3.18 5.92
CA GLY A 82 -3.08 3.87 5.39
C GLY A 82 -2.01 4.13 6.44
N LEU A 83 -2.39 4.59 7.64
CA LEU A 83 -1.45 4.80 8.75
C LEU A 83 -0.80 3.50 9.22
N ILE A 84 -1.57 2.40 9.32
CA ILE A 84 -1.03 1.08 9.67
C ILE A 84 0.01 0.62 8.63
N ILE A 85 -0.31 0.79 7.35
CA ILE A 85 0.59 0.44 6.23
C ILE A 85 1.84 1.32 6.25
N LEU A 86 1.69 2.64 6.50
CA LEU A 86 2.81 3.57 6.62
C LEU A 86 3.80 3.10 7.68
N ILE A 87 3.30 2.78 8.87
CA ILE A 87 4.11 2.29 9.98
C ILE A 87 4.79 0.97 9.60
N ARG A 88 4.07 0.05 8.94
CA ARG A 88 4.61 -1.25 8.53
C ARG A 88 5.74 -1.13 7.52
N ILE A 89 5.54 -0.38 6.44
CA ILE A 89 6.55 -0.15 5.38
C ILE A 89 7.76 0.58 5.97
N HIS A 90 7.49 1.61 6.79
CA HIS A 90 8.56 2.36 7.44
C HIS A 90 9.38 1.49 8.39
N ALA A 91 8.74 0.67 9.22
CA ALA A 91 9.42 -0.23 10.15
C ALA A 91 10.32 -1.22 9.41
N GLN A 92 9.86 -1.76 8.28
CA GLN A 92 10.67 -2.67 7.46
C GLN A 92 11.91 -1.97 6.89
N SER A 93 11.77 -0.70 6.47
CA SER A 93 12.88 0.13 6.01
C SER A 93 13.84 0.56 7.13
N ALA A 94 13.34 0.71 8.36
CA ALA A 94 14.16 1.08 9.52
C ALA A 94 15.06 -0.06 10.02
N VAL A 95 14.63 -1.33 9.88
CA VAL A 95 15.43 -2.50 10.26
C VAL A 95 16.71 -2.62 9.42
N VAL A 96 16.69 -2.16 8.17
CA VAL A 96 17.88 -2.22 7.29
C VAL A 96 18.94 -1.19 7.72
N LYS A 97 18.53 -0.08 8.32
CA LYS A 97 19.41 1.03 8.75
C LYS A 97 20.25 0.75 10.00
N THR A 98 19.92 -0.27 10.78
CA THR A 98 20.72 -0.67 11.95
C THR A 98 21.94 -1.51 11.56
N THR A 99 22.09 -1.85 10.28
CA THR A 99 23.26 -2.55 9.74
C THR A 99 24.33 -1.52 9.32
N ILE A 100 25.54 -1.67 9.85
CA ILE A 100 26.67 -0.73 9.77
C ILE A 100 26.88 -0.15 8.35
N GLY A 101 26.73 1.17 8.18
CA GLY A 101 27.19 1.91 7.00
C GLY A 101 26.17 2.77 6.24
N SER A 102 24.89 2.81 6.60
CA SER A 102 23.87 3.58 5.86
C SER A 102 23.61 4.97 6.47
N SER A 103 24.41 5.97 6.08
CA SER A 103 24.30 7.36 6.57
C SER A 103 23.41 8.28 5.73
N LYS A 104 22.47 7.75 4.93
CA LYS A 104 21.50 8.58 4.19
C LYS A 104 20.05 8.28 4.57
N GLY A 105 19.26 9.34 4.67
CA GLY A 105 17.86 9.27 4.30
C GLY A 105 16.84 8.97 5.39
N LEU A 106 16.96 9.50 6.61
CA LEU A 106 15.82 9.48 7.56
C LEU A 106 14.62 10.25 6.97
N LYS A 107 14.86 11.35 6.26
CA LYS A 107 13.80 12.07 5.52
C LYS A 107 13.37 11.38 4.23
N GLU A 108 14.33 10.81 3.47
CA GLU A 108 14.04 10.13 2.19
C GLU A 108 13.18 8.87 2.40
N THR A 109 13.38 8.12 3.50
CA THR A 109 12.56 6.92 3.76
C THR A 109 11.12 7.20 4.15
N TRP A 110 10.86 8.27 4.88
CA TRP A 110 9.48 8.57 5.29
C TRP A 110 8.65 9.11 4.14
N PHE A 111 9.27 9.88 3.24
CA PHE A 111 8.55 10.53 2.15
C PHE A 111 8.04 9.53 1.11
N HIS A 112 8.84 8.53 0.72
CA HIS A 112 8.34 7.53 -0.22
C HIS A 112 7.27 6.63 0.40
N SER A 113 7.44 6.16 1.64
CA SER A 113 6.41 5.35 2.31
C SER A 113 5.09 6.13 2.44
N LEU A 114 5.17 7.44 2.64
CA LEU A 114 4.00 8.33 2.63
C LEU A 114 3.35 8.39 1.24
N ILE A 115 4.13 8.50 0.15
CA ILE A 115 3.59 8.46 -1.21
C ILE A 115 2.86 7.14 -1.47
N ILE A 116 3.44 6.00 -1.12
CA ILE A 116 2.80 4.69 -1.27
C ILE A 116 1.45 4.65 -0.56
N VAL A 117 1.41 5.15 0.67
CA VAL A 117 0.18 5.16 1.48
C VAL A 117 -0.86 6.09 0.88
N VAL A 118 -0.47 7.27 0.40
CA VAL A 118 -1.38 8.18 -0.31
C VAL A 118 -1.95 7.50 -1.56
N LEU A 119 -1.12 6.82 -2.35
CA LEU A 119 -1.57 6.06 -3.51
C LEU A 119 -2.58 4.99 -3.11
N ILE A 120 -2.29 4.17 -2.08
CA ILE A 120 -3.21 3.14 -1.61
C ILE A 120 -4.54 3.73 -1.14
N VAL A 121 -4.51 4.75 -0.27
CA VAL A 121 -5.72 5.36 0.33
C VAL A 121 -6.61 6.02 -0.72
N THR A 122 -5.99 6.64 -1.73
CA THR A 122 -6.68 7.35 -2.81
C THR A 122 -6.95 6.48 -4.03
N ALA A 123 -6.57 5.21 -4.02
CA ALA A 123 -6.72 4.27 -5.14
C ALA A 123 -8.12 4.25 -5.78
N PRO A 124 -9.22 4.25 -5.00
CA PRO A 124 -10.56 4.26 -5.58
C PRO A 124 -10.88 5.54 -6.37
N LEU A 125 -10.20 6.66 -6.09
CA LEU A 125 -10.43 7.93 -6.79
C LEU A 125 -9.83 7.91 -8.19
N TYR A 126 -8.64 7.32 -8.35
CA TYR A 126 -7.95 7.28 -9.63
C TYR A 126 -8.16 5.98 -10.40
N TRP A 127 -8.80 4.96 -9.80
CA TRP A 127 -9.17 3.73 -10.50
C TRP A 127 -10.01 3.99 -11.75
N VAL A 128 -10.93 4.96 -11.70
CA VAL A 128 -11.77 5.35 -12.85
C VAL A 128 -10.96 5.78 -14.08
N LEU A 129 -9.71 6.21 -13.89
CA LEU A 129 -8.79 6.59 -14.96
C LEU A 129 -8.01 5.39 -15.51
N ILE A 130 -7.81 4.35 -14.70
CA ILE A 130 -7.00 3.16 -15.02
C ILE A 130 -7.88 2.05 -15.61
N GLU A 131 -9.09 1.88 -15.09
CA GLU A 131 -10.07 0.88 -15.52
C GLU A 131 -10.26 0.83 -17.04
N PRO A 132 -10.44 1.96 -17.77
CA PRO A 132 -10.63 1.93 -19.22
C PRO A 132 -9.42 1.41 -19.99
N LEU A 133 -8.22 1.50 -19.42
CA LEU A 133 -6.97 1.04 -20.04
C LEU A 133 -6.80 -0.47 -19.93
N VAL A 134 -7.36 -1.08 -18.89
CA VAL A 134 -7.18 -2.51 -18.60
C VAL A 134 -8.40 -3.37 -18.95
N LYS A 135 -9.59 -2.77 -19.08
CA LYS A 135 -10.84 -3.50 -19.39
C LYS A 135 -10.84 -4.26 -20.71
N ASN A 136 -9.98 -3.87 -21.66
CA ASN A 136 -9.84 -4.55 -22.95
C ASN A 136 -8.87 -5.75 -22.89
N ILE A 137 -8.14 -5.89 -21.78
CA ILE A 137 -7.11 -6.92 -21.56
C ILE A 137 -7.62 -7.94 -20.53
N ILE A 138 -8.30 -7.46 -19.49
CA ILE A 138 -8.88 -8.26 -18.42
C ILE A 138 -10.39 -8.11 -18.53
N PRO A 139 -11.17 -9.20 -18.68
CA PRO A 139 -12.62 -9.11 -18.57
C PRO A 139 -12.97 -8.68 -17.14
N LEU A 140 -13.39 -7.43 -16.98
CA LEU A 140 -13.82 -6.83 -15.73
C LEU A 140 -15.31 -7.11 -15.46
#